data_AF-D7CNT0-F1
#
_entry.id   AF-D7CNT0-F1
#
_cell.length_a   1.000
_cell.length_b   1.000
_cell.length_c   1.000
_cell.angle_alpha   90.00
_cell.angle_beta   90.00
_cell.angle_gamma   90.00
#
_symmetry.space_group_name_H-M   'P 1'
#
loop_
_entity.id
_entity.type
_entity.pdbx_description
1 polymer ?
#
loop_
_entity_poly.entity_id
_entity_poly.type
_entity_poly.pdbx_seq_one_letter_code
_entity_poly.pdbx_strand_id
1 'polypeptide(L)'
;MKRKEDHFEYVTELLDIRKELIGRLIFHFVRPSRQSYLDLEKWADNLEVVEILRAPYAVEPFPGYENVLIDFNPLKTIIEKEDPSWKTALSSVKGVYIITDKSNGKIYVGSAYGQDSFWTRWSSYVQNGHGGNKELAEIIGNEGMEYASNFQFSILEIRTNTTSEDEIIRREAYWKNVLKSREYGYNKN
;
A
#
# COMPACT_ATOMS: atom_id res chain seq x y z
N MET A 1 27.21 -7.76 -11.82
CA MET A 1 26.27 -8.22 -12.86
C MET A 1 26.61 -9.66 -13.22
N LYS A 2 25.69 -10.60 -13.01
CA LYS A 2 25.81 -11.98 -13.51
C LYS A 2 24.76 -12.16 -14.61
N ARG A 3 25.19 -12.56 -15.80
CA ARG A 3 24.27 -12.91 -16.89
C ARG A 3 23.81 -14.35 -16.68
N LYS A 4 22.49 -14.55 -16.54
CA LYS A 4 21.82 -15.84 -16.63
C LYS A 4 21.27 -16.02 -18.05
N GLU A 5 20.81 -17.22 -18.39
CA GLU A 5 20.33 -17.52 -19.76
C GLU A 5 19.18 -16.61 -20.21
N ASP A 6 18.35 -16.17 -19.27
CA ASP A 6 17.10 -15.43 -19.51
C ASP A 6 17.07 -14.02 -18.88
N HIS A 7 18.01 -13.67 -17.98
CA HIS A 7 18.02 -12.36 -17.33
C HIS A 7 19.40 -11.93 -16.81
N PHE A 8 19.48 -10.69 -16.31
CA PHE A 8 20.65 -10.14 -15.63
C PHE A 8 20.39 -10.02 -14.13
N GLU A 9 21.27 -10.59 -13.31
CA GLU A 9 21.25 -10.43 -11.86
C GLU A 9 22.21 -9.31 -11.44
N TYR A 10 21.69 -8.39 -10.63
CA TYR A 10 22.45 -7.31 -10.01
C TYR A 10 22.50 -7.54 -8.50
N VAL A 11 23.71 -7.52 -7.95
CA VAL A 11 23.90 -7.40 -6.51
C VAL A 11 24.25 -5.95 -6.27
N THR A 12 23.40 -5.26 -5.51
CA THR A 12 23.57 -3.85 -5.16
C THR A 12 23.85 -3.73 -3.68
N GLU A 13 24.76 -2.83 -3.31
CA GLU A 13 24.98 -2.42 -1.94
C GLU A 13 24.76 -0.92 -1.79
N LEU A 14 24.29 -0.49 -0.62
CA LEU A 14 24.12 0.92 -0.34
C LEU A 14 25.48 1.53 -0.01
N LEU A 15 25.93 2.46 -0.85
CA LEU A 15 27.17 3.19 -0.63
C LEU A 15 27.00 4.27 0.44
N ASP A 16 28.10 4.61 1.12
CA ASP A 16 28.15 5.70 2.12
C ASP A 16 28.34 7.08 1.49
N ILE A 17 27.70 7.30 0.34
CA ILE A 17 27.81 8.54 -0.42
C ILE A 17 26.48 9.28 -0.28
N ARG A 18 26.53 10.47 0.31
CA ARG A 18 25.42 11.42 0.42
C ARG A 18 24.14 10.80 1.00
N LYS A 19 24.26 9.92 2.01
CA LYS A 19 23.13 9.26 2.67
C LYS A 19 22.13 10.25 3.26
N GLU A 20 22.56 11.45 3.62
CA GLU A 20 21.72 12.53 4.10
C GLU A 20 20.72 13.06 3.05
N LEU A 21 20.86 12.69 1.78
CA LEU A 21 19.93 13.05 0.71
C LEU A 21 18.86 11.98 0.46
N ILE A 22 19.01 10.79 1.04
CA ILE A 22 18.06 9.68 0.87
C ILE A 22 16.69 10.10 1.42
N GLY A 23 15.68 10.02 0.56
CA GLY A 23 14.33 10.48 0.84
C GLY A 23 14.18 12.00 0.91
N ARG A 24 15.24 12.80 0.83
CA ARG A 24 15.17 14.27 0.90
C ARG A 24 15.24 14.92 -0.46
N LEU A 25 15.97 14.31 -1.39
CA LEU A 25 16.21 14.85 -2.71
C LEU A 25 15.08 14.46 -3.67
N ILE A 26 14.38 15.47 -4.19
CA ILE A 26 13.29 15.31 -5.15
C ILE A 26 13.78 15.79 -6.52
N PHE A 27 13.63 14.93 -7.53
CA PHE A 27 13.97 15.23 -8.91
C PHE A 27 12.72 15.28 -9.79
N HIS A 28 12.71 16.20 -10.75
CA HIS A 28 11.85 16.09 -11.92
C HIS A 28 12.59 15.30 -13.01
N PHE A 29 11.92 14.29 -13.55
CA PHE A 29 12.47 13.46 -14.62
C PHE A 29 11.36 12.96 -15.54
N VAL A 30 11.45 13.31 -16.82
CA VAL A 30 10.55 12.81 -17.85
C VAL A 30 11.13 11.51 -18.41
N ARG A 31 10.47 10.38 -18.12
CA ARG A 31 10.95 9.08 -18.61
C ARG A 31 10.94 9.04 -20.15
N PRO A 32 12.06 8.64 -20.79
CA PRO A 32 12.17 8.58 -22.25
C PRO A 32 11.45 7.36 -22.85
N SER A 33 11.28 6.30 -22.06
CA SER A 33 10.67 5.04 -22.49
C SER A 33 10.15 4.22 -21.31
N ARG A 34 9.52 3.07 -21.60
CA ARG A 34 9.05 2.08 -20.61
C ARG A 34 10.15 1.13 -20.12
N GLN A 35 11.42 1.42 -20.38
CA GLN A 35 12.53 0.59 -19.88
C GLN A 35 12.52 0.54 -18.34
N SER A 36 12.69 -0.67 -17.80
CA SER A 36 12.66 -0.92 -16.35
C SER A 36 13.89 -0.37 -15.63
N TYR A 37 15.05 -0.34 -16.29
CA TYR A 37 16.32 0.14 -15.74
C TYR A 37 16.97 1.14 -16.69
N LEU A 38 17.27 2.33 -16.18
CA LEU A 38 17.95 3.38 -16.91
C LEU A 38 19.40 3.49 -16.43
N ASP A 39 20.30 3.71 -17.38
CA ASP A 39 21.70 4.00 -17.11
C ASP A 39 21.82 5.46 -16.63
N LEU A 40 22.04 5.65 -15.33
CA LEU A 40 22.05 6.97 -14.70
C LEU A 40 23.01 7.94 -15.39
N GLU A 41 24.19 7.47 -15.83
CA GLU A 41 25.21 8.32 -16.45
C GLU A 41 24.71 8.96 -17.75
N LYS A 42 23.79 8.30 -18.46
CA LYS A 42 23.20 8.83 -19.71
C LYS A 42 22.12 9.88 -19.48
N TRP A 43 21.51 9.88 -18.31
CA TRP A 43 20.35 10.71 -18.01
C TRP A 43 20.60 11.72 -16.90
N ALA A 44 21.79 11.75 -16.31
CA ALA A 44 22.14 12.61 -15.19
C ALA A 44 21.84 14.09 -15.48
N ASP A 45 22.16 14.57 -16.69
CA ASP A 45 21.91 15.95 -17.12
C ASP A 45 20.43 16.28 -17.32
N ASN A 46 19.56 15.26 -17.38
CA ASN A 46 18.11 15.41 -17.47
C ASN A 46 17.39 15.33 -16.12
N LEU A 47 18.12 15.07 -15.03
CA LEU A 47 17.57 15.07 -13.67
C LEU A 47 17.62 16.48 -13.10
N GLU A 48 16.48 17.15 -13.08
CA GLU A 48 16.37 18.47 -12.47
C GLU A 48 16.09 18.33 -10.97
N VAL A 49 16.95 18.89 -10.12
CA VAL A 49 16.70 18.96 -8.68
C VAL A 49 15.59 19.98 -8.43
N VAL A 50 14.44 19.51 -7.95
CA VAL A 50 13.28 20.36 -7.65
C VAL A 50 13.38 20.88 -6.21
N GLU A 51 13.69 19.99 -5.27
CA GLU A 51 13.69 20.31 -3.85
C GLU A 51 14.65 19.40 -3.07
N ILE A 52 15.21 19.93 -1.98
CA ILE A 52 15.86 19.15 -0.92
C ILE A 52 15.09 19.38 0.37
N LEU A 53 14.32 18.38 0.80
CA LEU A 53 13.52 18.44 2.01
C LEU A 53 14.40 18.63 3.25
N ARG A 54 13.86 19.25 4.31
CA ARG A 54 14.59 19.42 5.58
C ARG A 54 14.78 18.11 6.34
N ALA A 55 13.80 17.22 6.23
CA ALA A 55 13.82 15.85 6.75
C ALA A 55 13.46 14.89 5.60
N PRO A 56 13.86 13.61 5.65
CA PRO A 56 13.43 12.64 4.64
C PRO A 56 11.93 12.65 4.48
N TYR A 57 11.47 12.48 3.23
CA TYR A 57 10.08 12.28 2.86
C TYR A 57 9.52 11.18 3.76
N ALA A 58 8.82 11.63 4.79
CA ALA A 58 8.01 10.83 5.66
C ALA A 58 6.65 10.77 4.98
N VAL A 59 6.02 9.61 5.05
CA VAL A 59 4.60 9.56 4.72
C VAL A 59 3.90 10.50 5.70
N GLU A 60 2.89 11.24 5.24
CA GLU A 60 2.19 12.20 6.08
C GLU A 60 1.72 11.53 7.39
N PRO A 61 1.72 12.26 8.52
CA PRO A 61 1.19 11.74 9.78
C PRO A 61 -0.24 11.22 9.59
N PHE A 62 -0.65 10.28 10.44
CA PHE A 62 -2.00 9.71 10.37
C PHE A 62 -3.08 10.81 10.32
N PRO A 63 -3.91 10.87 9.25
CA PRO A 63 -4.79 12.01 8.97
C PRO A 63 -6.07 12.02 9.81
N GLY A 64 -6.22 11.06 10.73
CA GLY A 64 -7.47 10.75 11.43
C GLY A 64 -8.31 9.73 10.67
N TYR A 65 -9.08 8.91 11.41
CA TYR A 65 -9.81 7.77 10.85
C TYR A 65 -10.76 8.13 9.70
N GLU A 66 -11.42 9.28 9.80
CA GLU A 66 -12.40 9.77 8.82
C GLU A 66 -11.76 10.27 7.51
N ASN A 67 -10.45 10.55 7.53
CA ASN A 67 -9.72 11.10 6.39
C ASN A 67 -8.70 10.11 5.80
N VAL A 68 -8.75 8.84 6.21
CA VAL A 68 -7.80 7.84 5.67
C VAL A 68 -8.18 7.53 4.23
N LEU A 69 -7.34 7.97 3.30
CA LEU A 69 -7.36 7.58 1.90
C LEU A 69 -5.92 7.40 1.44
N ILE A 70 -5.47 6.15 1.28
CA ILE A 70 -4.06 5.88 1.04
C ILE A 70 -3.83 4.82 -0.04
N ASP A 71 -2.96 5.13 -0.98
CA ASP A 71 -2.52 4.19 -2.01
C ASP A 71 -1.58 3.13 -1.44
N PHE A 72 -1.53 1.97 -2.11
CA PHE A 72 -0.72 0.83 -1.67
C PHE A 72 0.75 1.16 -1.43
N ASN A 73 1.39 1.96 -2.28
CA ASN A 73 2.84 2.24 -2.16
C ASN A 73 3.19 3.11 -0.94
N PRO A 74 2.49 4.23 -0.67
CA PRO A 74 2.63 4.94 0.61
C PRO A 74 2.30 4.06 1.82
N LEU A 75 1.24 3.26 1.76
CA LEU A 75 0.86 2.34 2.83
C LEU A 75 1.96 1.30 3.10
N LYS A 76 2.54 0.72 2.05
CA LYS A 76 3.70 -0.18 2.15
C LYS A 76 4.86 0.49 2.87
N THR A 77 5.16 1.74 2.53
CA THR A 77 6.24 2.50 3.19
C THR A 77 5.93 2.73 4.68
N ILE A 78 4.70 3.08 5.04
CA ILE A 78 4.26 3.22 6.45
C ILE A 78 4.46 1.92 7.22
N ILE A 79 4.03 0.80 6.64
CA ILE A 79 4.05 -0.52 7.28
C ILE A 79 5.49 -1.00 7.44
N GLU A 80 6.32 -0.92 6.39
CA GLU A 80 7.73 -1.35 6.41
C GLU A 80 8.59 -0.50 7.35
N LYS A 81 8.30 0.79 7.48
CA LYS A 81 9.01 1.70 8.40
C LYS A 81 8.39 1.74 9.80
N GLU A 82 7.30 1.01 10.03
CA GLU A 82 6.51 1.05 11.25
C GLU A 82 6.20 2.46 11.74
N ASP A 83 5.66 3.32 10.86
CA ASP A 83 5.39 4.73 11.24
C ASP A 83 4.58 4.79 12.55
N PRO A 84 5.09 5.44 13.61
CA PRO A 84 4.45 5.38 14.92
C PRO A 84 3.03 5.94 14.94
N SER A 85 2.76 7.01 14.17
CA SER A 85 1.44 7.64 14.16
C SER A 85 0.39 6.71 13.56
N TRP A 86 0.73 6.07 12.45
CA TRP A 86 -0.15 5.11 11.78
C TRP A 86 -0.28 3.80 12.55
N LYS A 87 0.83 3.26 13.08
CA LYS A 87 0.83 2.00 13.85
C LYS A 87 -0.03 2.13 15.10
N THR A 88 0.16 3.19 15.89
CA THR A 88 -0.67 3.42 17.08
C THR A 88 -2.14 3.62 16.72
N ALA A 89 -2.46 4.37 15.66
CA ALA A 89 -3.84 4.61 15.27
C ALA A 89 -4.54 3.35 14.73
N LEU A 90 -3.91 2.60 13.82
CA LEU A 90 -4.50 1.44 13.18
C LEU A 90 -4.57 0.20 14.09
N SER A 91 -3.69 0.09 15.09
CA SER A 91 -3.73 -0.98 16.09
C SER A 91 -4.77 -0.74 17.20
N SER A 92 -5.23 0.50 17.40
CA SER A 92 -6.05 0.87 18.56
C SER A 92 -7.57 0.72 18.37
N VAL A 93 -8.04 0.50 17.15
CA VAL A 93 -9.48 0.37 16.85
C VAL A 93 -9.75 -0.80 15.91
N LYS A 94 -10.93 -1.40 16.05
CA LYS A 94 -11.47 -2.41 15.13
C LYS A 94 -12.36 -1.73 14.09
N GLY A 95 -12.77 -2.47 13.06
CA GLY A 95 -13.82 -1.97 12.19
C GLY A 95 -13.84 -2.56 10.79
N VAL A 96 -14.39 -1.78 9.86
CA VAL A 96 -14.59 -2.14 8.46
C VAL A 96 -13.82 -1.17 7.57
N TYR A 97 -13.10 -1.70 6.60
CA TYR A 97 -12.35 -0.94 5.60
C TYR A 97 -12.82 -1.29 4.19
N ILE A 98 -12.43 -0.44 3.25
CA ILE A 98 -12.62 -0.64 1.83
C ILE A 98 -11.27 -0.57 1.10
N ILE A 99 -11.11 -1.42 0.10
CA ILE A 99 -10.04 -1.35 -0.89
C ILE A 99 -10.70 -1.08 -2.23
N THR A 100 -10.28 -0.02 -2.91
CA THR A 100 -10.72 0.31 -4.26
C THR A 100 -9.59 0.05 -5.24
N ASP A 101 -9.88 -0.66 -6.32
CA ASP A 101 -8.97 -0.83 -7.44
C ASP A 101 -9.18 0.30 -8.44
N LYS A 102 -8.20 1.20 -8.51
CA LYS A 102 -8.27 2.39 -9.35
C LYS A 102 -8.23 2.07 -10.84
N SER A 103 -7.80 0.87 -11.24
CA SER A 103 -7.71 0.48 -12.65
C SER A 103 -9.08 0.18 -13.27
N ASN A 104 -10.05 -0.24 -12.46
CA ASN A 104 -11.37 -0.70 -12.94
C ASN A 104 -12.55 -0.28 -12.07
N GLY A 105 -12.32 0.40 -10.94
CA GLY A 105 -13.35 0.91 -10.03
C GLY A 105 -13.99 -0.15 -9.14
N LYS A 106 -13.56 -1.41 -9.20
CA LYS A 106 -14.08 -2.47 -8.33
C LYS A 106 -13.60 -2.26 -6.90
N ILE A 107 -14.44 -2.69 -5.97
CA ILE A 107 -14.20 -2.52 -4.53
C ILE A 107 -14.19 -3.85 -3.79
N TYR A 108 -13.42 -3.90 -2.71
CA TYR A 108 -13.43 -4.97 -1.73
C TYR A 108 -13.74 -4.37 -0.36
N VAL A 109 -14.71 -4.94 0.34
CA VAL A 109 -15.01 -4.61 1.74
C VAL A 109 -14.47 -5.71 2.62
N GLY A 110 -13.68 -5.33 3.62
CA GLY A 110 -13.11 -6.26 4.60
C GLY A 110 -13.22 -5.70 6.02
N SER A 111 -12.95 -6.55 7.00
CA SER A 111 -12.97 -6.16 8.40
C SER A 111 -11.67 -6.48 9.14
N ALA A 112 -11.47 -5.75 10.23
CA ALA A 112 -10.33 -5.83 11.11
C ALA A 112 -10.83 -5.98 12.56
N TYR A 113 -10.87 -7.22 13.05
CA TYR A 113 -11.41 -7.57 14.37
C TYR A 113 -10.43 -8.33 15.28
N GLY A 114 -9.31 -8.81 14.74
CA GLY A 114 -8.26 -9.54 15.48
C GLY A 114 -7.25 -8.64 16.18
N GLN A 115 -6.16 -9.23 16.67
CA GLN A 115 -5.08 -8.51 17.34
C GLN A 115 -4.39 -7.49 16.41
N ASP A 116 -4.13 -6.30 16.95
CA ASP A 116 -3.62 -5.12 16.23
C ASP A 116 -4.47 -4.73 14.99
N SER A 117 -5.74 -5.17 14.97
CA SER A 117 -6.83 -4.71 14.12
C SER A 117 -6.44 -4.34 12.67
N PHE A 118 -6.56 -3.05 12.30
CA PHE A 118 -6.31 -2.61 10.93
C PHE A 118 -4.84 -2.73 10.56
N TRP A 119 -3.93 -2.52 11.51
CA TRP A 119 -2.49 -2.64 11.26
C TRP A 119 -2.11 -4.03 10.78
N THR A 120 -2.53 -5.08 11.50
CA THR A 120 -2.30 -6.47 11.09
C THR A 120 -2.94 -6.75 9.74
N ARG A 121 -4.18 -6.31 9.54
CA ARG A 121 -4.87 -6.57 8.27
C ARG A 121 -4.20 -5.91 7.09
N TRP A 122 -3.87 -4.62 7.18
CA TRP A 122 -3.24 -3.89 6.08
C TRP A 122 -1.79 -4.35 5.86
N SER A 123 -1.08 -4.74 6.91
CA SER A 123 0.23 -5.39 6.79
C SER A 123 0.17 -6.66 5.94
N SER A 124 -0.87 -7.46 6.07
CA SER A 124 -1.02 -8.68 5.27
C SER A 124 -1.15 -8.39 3.77
N TYR A 125 -1.84 -7.32 3.38
CA TYR A 125 -1.89 -6.89 1.98
C TYR A 125 -0.54 -6.36 1.50
N VAL A 126 0.21 -5.62 2.33
CA VAL A 126 1.55 -5.17 1.96
C VAL A 126 2.49 -6.35 1.70
N GLN A 127 2.36 -7.43 2.48
CA GLN A 127 3.21 -8.61 2.37
C GLN A 127 2.90 -9.50 1.16
N ASN A 128 1.62 -9.71 0.82
CA ASN A 128 1.23 -10.68 -0.21
C ASN A 128 0.32 -10.12 -1.33
N GLY A 129 -0.08 -8.85 -1.24
CA GLY A 129 -0.90 -8.15 -2.23
C GLY A 129 -2.40 -8.40 -2.07
N HIS A 130 -2.83 -9.45 -1.38
CA HIS A 130 -4.23 -9.90 -1.40
C HIS A 130 -4.88 -10.09 -0.02
N GLY A 131 -4.10 -10.05 1.07
CA GLY A 131 -4.59 -10.14 2.46
C GLY A 131 -5.41 -11.39 2.78
N GLY A 132 -5.22 -12.47 2.00
CA GLY A 132 -5.99 -13.71 2.08
C GLY A 132 -7.37 -13.69 1.39
N ASN A 133 -7.73 -12.64 0.66
CA ASN A 133 -8.92 -12.66 -0.22
C ASN A 133 -8.64 -13.50 -1.47
N LYS A 134 -9.59 -14.35 -1.86
CA LYS A 134 -9.45 -15.28 -2.99
C LYS A 134 -9.37 -14.59 -4.36
N GLU A 135 -10.23 -13.62 -4.65
CA GLU A 135 -10.19 -12.91 -5.94
C GLU A 135 -8.95 -12.02 -6.05
N LEU A 136 -8.59 -11.31 -4.99
CA LEU A 136 -7.35 -10.53 -4.99
C LEU A 136 -6.14 -11.46 -5.15
N ALA A 137 -6.14 -12.65 -4.56
CA ALA A 137 -5.06 -13.62 -4.75
C ALA A 137 -4.96 -14.11 -6.20
N GLU A 138 -6.08 -14.32 -6.88
CA GLU A 138 -6.11 -14.69 -8.29
C GLU A 138 -5.57 -13.55 -9.17
N ILE A 139 -5.98 -12.31 -8.91
CA ILE A 139 -5.46 -11.12 -9.60
C ILE A 139 -3.95 -11.01 -9.43
N ILE A 140 -3.45 -11.07 -8.19
CA ILE A 140 -2.01 -11.00 -7.90
C ILE A 140 -1.26 -12.21 -8.49
N GLY A 141 -1.88 -13.39 -8.53
CA GLY A 141 -1.29 -14.57 -9.16
C GLY A 141 -1.13 -14.44 -10.68
N ASN A 142 -2.07 -13.76 -11.34
CA ASN A 142 -2.06 -13.58 -12.80
C ASN A 142 -1.23 -12.38 -13.25
N GLU A 143 -1.32 -11.25 -12.53
CA GLU A 143 -0.71 -9.96 -12.91
C GLU A 143 0.62 -9.69 -12.18
N GLY A 144 0.89 -10.43 -11.10
CA GLY A 144 2.04 -10.24 -10.23
C GLY A 144 1.81 -9.21 -9.11
N MET A 145 2.75 -9.18 -8.16
CA MET A 145 2.68 -8.33 -6.96
C MET A 145 2.59 -6.83 -7.27
N GLU A 146 3.19 -6.38 -8.37
CA GLU A 146 3.15 -4.98 -8.81
C GLU A 146 1.72 -4.47 -9.06
N TYR A 147 0.77 -5.36 -9.36
CA TYR A 147 -0.63 -4.98 -9.57
C TYR A 147 -1.24 -4.35 -8.31
N ALA A 148 -0.76 -4.70 -7.12
CA ALA A 148 -1.25 -4.13 -5.86
C ALA A 148 -1.09 -2.60 -5.80
N SER A 149 -0.20 -2.00 -6.62
CA SER A 149 -0.06 -0.55 -6.76
C SER A 149 -1.34 0.16 -7.23
N ASN A 150 -2.28 -0.57 -7.84
CA ASN A 150 -3.60 -0.07 -8.22
C ASN A 150 -4.55 0.11 -7.03
N PHE A 151 -4.25 -0.50 -5.87
CA PHE A 151 -5.15 -0.52 -4.72
C PHE A 151 -5.02 0.75 -3.88
N GLN A 152 -6.18 1.22 -3.41
CA GLN A 152 -6.35 2.34 -2.51
C GLN A 152 -7.21 1.93 -1.32
N PHE A 153 -6.78 2.28 -0.11
CA PHE A 153 -7.36 1.85 1.16
C PHE A 153 -8.04 3.02 1.85
N SER A 154 -9.19 2.74 2.47
CA SER A 154 -9.90 3.70 3.33
C SER A 154 -10.67 2.97 4.43
N ILE A 155 -11.05 3.68 5.48
CA ILE A 155 -11.82 3.15 6.62
C ILE A 155 -13.28 3.57 6.44
N LEU A 156 -14.20 2.61 6.48
CA LEU A 156 -15.64 2.87 6.39
C LEU A 156 -16.27 3.08 7.77
N GLU A 157 -15.80 2.33 8.77
CA GLU A 157 -16.41 2.33 10.09
C GLU A 157 -15.37 1.90 11.14
N ILE A 158 -15.29 2.65 12.24
CA ILE A 158 -14.47 2.31 13.41
C ILE A 158 -15.35 1.82 14.56
N ARG A 159 -14.78 0.94 15.38
CA ARG A 159 -15.39 0.37 16.58
C ARG A 159 -14.34 0.24 17.68
N THR A 160 -14.79 0.25 18.93
CA THR A 160 -13.91 0.09 20.08
C THR A 160 -13.34 -1.32 20.11
N ASN A 161 -12.16 -1.50 20.73
CA ASN A 161 -11.56 -2.83 20.84
C ASN A 161 -12.39 -3.83 21.66
N THR A 162 -13.31 -3.32 22.50
CA THR A 162 -14.27 -4.11 23.27
C THR A 162 -15.44 -4.66 22.46
N THR A 163 -15.65 -4.16 21.23
CA THR A 163 -16.69 -4.70 20.34
C THR A 163 -16.38 -6.14 19.98
N SER A 164 -17.41 -7.01 20.01
CA SER A 164 -17.28 -8.42 19.69
C SER A 164 -16.97 -8.63 18.21
N GLU A 165 -16.26 -9.72 17.90
CA GLU A 165 -15.91 -10.06 16.52
C GLU A 165 -17.16 -10.26 15.65
N ASP A 166 -18.19 -10.92 16.20
CA ASP A 166 -19.48 -11.13 15.52
C ASP A 166 -20.15 -9.81 15.12
N GLU A 167 -20.07 -8.78 15.95
CA GLU A 167 -20.61 -7.47 15.59
C GLU A 167 -19.84 -6.86 14.41
N ILE A 168 -18.51 -6.93 14.43
CA ILE A 168 -17.68 -6.41 13.33
C ILE A 168 -17.98 -7.15 12.02
N ILE A 169 -18.12 -8.48 12.06
CA ILE A 169 -18.47 -9.30 10.89
C ILE A 169 -19.86 -8.90 10.35
N ARG A 170 -20.83 -8.66 11.24
CA ARG A 170 -22.16 -8.18 10.85
C ARG A 170 -22.10 -6.79 10.19
N ARG A 171 -21.24 -5.89 10.68
CA ARG A 171 -21.02 -4.57 10.07
C ARG A 171 -20.35 -4.68 8.70
N GLU A 172 -19.38 -5.58 8.54
CA GLU A 172 -18.77 -5.88 7.25
C GLU A 172 -19.84 -6.35 6.24
N ALA A 173 -20.70 -7.29 6.64
CA ALA A 173 -21.78 -7.81 5.80
C ALA A 173 -22.78 -6.71 5.42
N TYR A 174 -23.09 -5.79 6.35
CA TYR A 174 -23.91 -4.61 6.07
C TYR A 174 -23.29 -3.75 4.95
N TRP A 175 -22.00 -3.41 5.05
CA TRP A 175 -21.32 -2.59 4.05
C TRP A 175 -21.20 -3.28 2.69
N LYS A 176 -20.95 -4.60 2.65
CA LYS A 176 -20.99 -5.37 1.40
C LYS A 176 -22.33 -5.26 0.69
N ASN A 177 -23.44 -5.23 1.44
CA ASN A 177 -24.78 -5.09 0.88
C ASN A 177 -25.07 -3.66 0.40
N VAL A 178 -24.67 -2.65 1.19
CA VAL A 178 -24.82 -1.22 0.85
C VAL A 178 -24.07 -0.91 -0.45
N LEU A 179 -22.83 -1.36 -0.55
CA LEU A 179 -21.94 -1.04 -1.67
C LEU A 179 -22.00 -2.08 -2.80
N LYS A 180 -22.83 -3.12 -2.66
CA LYS A 180 -22.99 -4.20 -3.64
C LYS A 180 -21.65 -4.86 -4.04
N SER A 181 -20.70 -4.93 -3.11
CA SER A 181 -19.33 -5.38 -3.41
C SER A 181 -19.22 -6.87 -3.74
N ARG A 182 -20.29 -7.65 -3.54
CA ARG A 182 -20.39 -9.05 -4.01
C ARG A 182 -20.82 -9.17 -5.47
N GLU A 183 -21.60 -8.21 -5.94
CA GLU A 183 -22.19 -8.21 -7.28
C GLU A 183 -21.24 -7.49 -8.25
N TYR A 184 -20.68 -6.36 -7.81
CA TYR A 184 -19.87 -5.48 -8.65
C TYR A 184 -18.42 -5.32 -8.16
N GLY A 185 -18.03 -6.02 -7.09
CA GLY A 185 -16.70 -5.92 -6.49
C GLY A 185 -16.01 -7.27 -6.31
N TYR A 186 -15.03 -7.31 -5.41
CA TYR A 186 -14.16 -8.47 -5.16
C TYR A 186 -14.56 -9.35 -3.97
N ASN A 187 -15.74 -9.13 -3.39
CA ASN A 187 -16.22 -9.99 -2.31
C ASN A 187 -16.90 -11.24 -2.88
N LYS A 188 -16.46 -12.44 -2.48
CA LYS A 188 -17.09 -13.73 -2.85
C LYS A 188 -17.71 -14.50 -1.68
N ASN A 189 -17.61 -13.94 -0.48
CA ASN A 189 -18.21 -14.44 0.75
C ASN A 189 -19.36 -13.54 1.19
#